data_AF-A0A2K3M095-F1
#
_entry.id   AF-A0A2K3M095-F1
#
_cell.length_a   1.000
_cell.length_b   1.000
_cell.length_c   1.000
_cell.angle_alpha   90.00
_cell.angle_beta   90.00
_cell.angle_gamma   90.00
#
_symmetry.space_group_name_H-M   'P 1'
#
loop_
_entity.id
_entity.type
_entity.pdbx_description
1 polymer ?
#
loop_
_entity_poly.entity_id
_entity_poly.type
_entity_poly.pdbx_seq_one_letter_code
_entity_poly.pdbx_strand_id
1 'polypeptide(L)'
;MFSSCLVATPKQVYEVFERMAYYGISSNLILYLIKKLHQGTVTSSTNVTNWVGTIWITPILGAYVADAYLGRYWTFVTASVIYLL
;
A
#
# COMPACT_ATOMS: atom_id res chain seq x y z
N MET A 1 -15.22 12.04 27.89
CA MET A 1 -15.69 10.73 27.37
C MET A 1 -16.80 10.84 26.30
N PHE A 2 -17.16 12.05 25.82
CA PHE A 2 -18.12 12.25 24.72
C PHE A 2 -17.48 13.11 23.61
N SER A 3 -16.45 12.60 22.94
CA SER A 3 -15.94 13.22 21.71
C SER A 3 -16.11 12.25 20.55
N SER A 4 -17.35 11.79 20.38
CA SER A 4 -17.76 10.81 19.37
C SER A 4 -18.77 11.38 18.38
N CYS A 5 -18.82 12.71 18.23
CA CYS A 5 -19.67 13.34 17.23
C CYS A 5 -18.85 14.20 16.26
N LEU A 6 -18.97 13.84 14.98
CA LEU A 6 -19.09 14.78 13.88
C LEU A 6 -17.81 15.31 13.23
N VAL A 7 -16.88 14.41 12.87
CA VAL A 7 -16.30 14.56 11.53
C VAL A 7 -16.16 13.20 10.86
N ALA A 8 -17.08 12.92 9.93
CA ALA A 8 -16.83 12.02 8.80
C ALA A 8 -15.73 12.64 7.93
N THR A 9 -14.52 12.74 8.47
CA THR A 9 -13.38 13.21 7.70
C THR A 9 -13.04 12.13 6.68
N PRO A 10 -12.71 12.49 5.43
CA PRO A 10 -12.34 11.53 4.38
C PRO A 10 -11.24 10.55 4.80
N LYS A 11 -10.37 10.94 5.76
CA LYS A 11 -9.38 10.06 6.38
C LYS A 11 -9.94 8.79 7.04
N GLN A 12 -11.11 8.83 7.67
CA GLN A 12 -11.66 7.63 8.32
C GLN A 12 -12.14 6.61 7.27
N VAL A 13 -12.70 7.10 6.15
CA VAL A 13 -13.16 6.24 5.06
C VAL A 13 -11.95 5.62 4.35
N TYR A 14 -10.92 6.41 4.07
CA TYR A 14 -9.66 5.92 3.48
C TYR A 14 -9.05 4.76 4.29
N GLU A 15 -8.92 4.92 5.61
CA GLU A 15 -8.28 3.91 6.46
C GLU A 15 -9.06 2.59 6.51
N VAL A 16 -10.40 2.65 6.51
CA VAL A 16 -11.26 1.47 6.49
C VAL A 16 -11.17 0.74 5.15
N PHE A 17 -11.16 1.47 4.04
CA PHE A 17 -11.01 0.88 2.70
C PHE A 17 -9.64 0.23 2.51
N GLU A 18 -8.58 0.87 3.02
CA GLU A 18 -7.22 0.32 2.96
C GLU A 18 -7.11 -1.00 3.74
N ARG A 19 -7.64 -1.04 4.96
CA ARG A 19 -7.68 -2.27 5.76
C ARG A 19 -8.52 -3.36 5.10
N MET A 20 -9.67 -3.02 4.54
CA MET A 20 -10.54 -3.98 3.84
C MET A 20 -9.83 -4.60 2.62
N ALA A 21 -9.20 -3.77 1.78
CA ALA A 21 -8.44 -4.23 0.62
C ALA A 21 -7.24 -5.10 1.04
N TYR A 22 -6.52 -4.71 2.10
CA TYR A 22 -5.39 -5.48 2.62
C TYR A 22 -5.80 -6.89 3.05
N TYR A 23 -6.85 -7.03 3.86
CA TYR A 23 -7.33 -8.34 4.31
C TYR A 23 -7.89 -9.19 3.16
N GLY A 24 -8.55 -8.57 2.17
CA GLY A 24 -9.06 -9.24 0.98
C GLY A 24 -7.94 -9.84 0.12
N ILE A 25 -6.89 -9.06 -0.17
CA ILE A 25 -5.76 -9.50 -0.98
C ILE A 25 -4.93 -10.55 -0.23
N SER A 26 -4.66 -10.33 1.06
CA SER A 26 -3.89 -11.25 1.89
C SER A 26 -4.55 -12.64 1.94
N SER A 27 -5.86 -12.70 2.17
CA SER A 27 -6.60 -13.96 2.23
C SER A 27 -6.59 -14.70 0.89
N ASN A 28 -6.74 -13.97 -0.22
CA ASN A 28 -6.75 -14.57 -1.56
C ASN A 28 -5.37 -15.12 -1.96
N LEU A 29 -4.30 -14.38 -1.64
CA LEU A 29 -2.94 -14.77 -1.94
C LEU A 29 -2.52 -16.02 -1.15
N ILE A 30 -2.81 -16.06 0.15
CA ILE A 30 -2.52 -17.24 1.00
C ILE A 30 -3.24 -18.47 0.45
N LEU A 31 -4.53 -18.34 0.10
CA LEU A 31 -5.31 -19.43 -0.49
C LEU A 31 -4.75 -19.86 -1.85
N TYR A 32 -4.24 -18.95 -2.67
CA TYR A 32 -3.65 -19.27 -3.97
C TYR A 32 -2.34 -20.06 -3.82
N LEU A 33 -1.44 -19.65 -2.91
CA LEU A 33 -0.18 -20.36 -2.67
C LEU A 33 -0.42 -21.78 -2.13
N ILE A 34 -1.41 -21.94 -1.24
CA ILE A 34 -1.76 -23.25 -0.67
C ILE A 34 -2.48 -24.15 -1.68
N LYS A 35 -3.49 -23.64 -2.41
CA LYS A 35 -4.35 -24.47 -3.29
C LYS A 35 -3.83 -24.66 -4.71
N LYS A 36 -3.18 -23.67 -5.31
CA LYS A 36 -2.82 -23.69 -6.74
C LYS A 36 -1.37 -24.05 -6.99
N LEU A 37 -0.47 -23.68 -6.08
CA LEU A 37 0.97 -23.85 -6.28
C LEU A 37 1.53 -25.14 -5.66
N HIS A 38 0.75 -25.86 -4.83
CA HIS A 38 1.16 -27.08 -4.11
C HIS A 38 2.57 -26.98 -3.49
N GLN A 39 2.95 -25.78 -3.03
CA GLN A 39 4.20 -25.55 -2.33
C GLN A 39 4.07 -26.12 -0.92
N GLY A 40 5.09 -26.86 -0.46
CA GLY A 40 5.14 -27.39 0.89
C GLY A 40 4.83 -26.30 1.92
N THR A 41 4.10 -26.65 2.97
CA THR A 41 3.58 -25.70 3.98
C THR A 41 4.64 -24.71 4.48
N VAL A 42 5.89 -25.16 4.58
CA VAL A 42 7.05 -24.36 4.99
C VAL A 42 7.37 -23.26 3.97
N THR A 43 7.43 -23.58 2.68
CA THR A 43 7.80 -22.62 1.62
C THR A 43 6.68 -21.61 1.34
N SER A 44 5.41 -22.04 1.41
CA SER A 44 4.26 -21.12 1.32
C SER A 44 4.25 -20.11 2.47
N SER A 45 4.51 -20.55 3.71
CA SER A 45 4.55 -19.66 4.87
C SER A 45 5.67 -18.63 4.78
N THR A 46 6.85 -19.02 4.28
CA THR A 46 7.97 -18.10 4.02
C THR A 46 7.62 -17.05 2.97
N ASN A 47 7.00 -17.43 1.85
CA ASN A 47 6.60 -16.48 0.81
C ASN A 47 5.49 -15.52 1.27
N VAL A 48 4.52 -16.00 2.04
CA VAL A 48 3.49 -15.14 2.65
C VAL A 48 4.14 -14.14 3.63
N THR A 49 5.09 -14.60 4.44
CA THR A 49 5.81 -13.75 5.39
C THR A 49 6.64 -12.67 4.67
N ASN A 50 7.33 -13.02 3.58
CA ASN A 50 8.06 -12.05 2.74
C ASN A 50 7.13 -11.04 2.06
N TRP A 51 5.97 -11.48 1.59
CA TRP A 51 4.98 -10.60 1.00
C TRP A 51 4.42 -9.61 2.03
N VAL A 52 4.05 -10.09 3.23
CA VAL A 52 3.65 -9.23 4.36
C VAL A 52 4.77 -8.25 4.68
N GLY A 53 6.02 -8.70 4.81
CA GLY A 53 7.18 -7.84 5.07
C GLY A 53 7.36 -6.71 4.03
N THR A 54 7.07 -7.00 2.76
CA THR A 54 7.15 -5.99 1.68
C THR A 54 6.04 -4.94 1.79
N ILE A 55 4.85 -5.33 2.27
CA ILE A 55 3.76 -4.36 2.51
C ILE A 55 4.09 -3.43 3.67
N TRP A 56 4.82 -3.89 4.69
CA TRP A 56 5.30 -3.02 5.76
C TRP A 56 6.35 -2.00 5.29
N ILE A 57 7.12 -2.31 4.25
CA ILE A 57 8.11 -1.40 3.66
C ILE A 57 7.46 -0.42 2.66
N THR A 58 6.35 -0.81 2.03
CA THR A 58 5.59 0.02 1.08
C THR A 58 5.22 1.43 1.61
N PRO A 59 4.70 1.63 2.83
CA PRO A 59 4.41 2.97 3.34
C PRO A 59 5.68 3.80 3.59
N ILE A 60 6.82 3.18 3.89
CA ILE A 60 8.11 3.88 4.03
C ILE A 60 8.58 4.40 2.66
N LEU A 61 8.50 3.54 1.64
CA LEU A 61 8.77 3.94 0.26
C LEU A 61 7.75 4.98 -0.24
N GLY A 62 6.48 4.82 0.11
CA GLY A 62 5.39 5.75 -0.23
C GLY A 62 5.59 7.12 0.40
N ALA A 63 6.04 7.19 1.65
CA ALA A 63 6.40 8.44 2.31
C ALA A 63 7.61 9.10 1.64
N TYR A 64 8.69 8.35 1.40
CA TYR A 64 9.87 8.86 0.70
C TYR A 64 9.53 9.38 -0.70
N VAL A 65 8.68 8.67 -1.44
CA VAL A 65 8.18 9.09 -2.75
C VAL A 65 7.27 10.31 -2.60
N ALA A 66 6.38 10.38 -1.61
CA ALA A 66 5.55 11.56 -1.38
C ALA A 66 6.39 12.81 -1.09
N ASP A 67 7.40 12.70 -0.21
CA ASP A 67 8.33 13.79 0.12
C ASP A 67 9.22 14.19 -1.06
N ALA A 68 9.69 13.21 -1.86
CA ALA A 68 10.46 13.48 -3.05
C ALA A 68 9.60 14.09 -4.17
N TYR A 69 8.40 13.57 -4.43
CA TYR A 69 7.56 13.99 -5.56
C TYR A 69 6.78 15.28 -5.29
N LEU A 70 6.34 15.59 -4.05
CA LEU A 70 5.62 16.85 -3.79
C LEU A 70 6.44 18.10 -4.18
N GLY A 71 7.78 18.05 -4.13
CA GLY A 71 8.66 19.14 -4.57
C GLY A 71 9.40 18.89 -5.89
N ARG A 72 9.83 17.65 -6.16
CA ARG A 72 10.64 17.30 -7.37
C ARG A 72 9.78 17.08 -8.60
N TYR A 73 8.56 16.55 -8.47
CA TYR A 73 7.71 16.26 -9.62
C TYR A 73 7.32 17.55 -10.34
N TRP A 74 6.92 18.56 -9.59
CA TRP A 74 6.56 19.87 -10.15
C TRP A 74 7.71 20.54 -10.89
N THR A 75 8.94 20.46 -10.37
CA THR A 75 10.13 21.03 -11.04
C THR A 75 10.53 20.23 -12.28
N PHE A 76 10.40 18.91 -12.26
CA PHE A 76 10.68 18.07 -13.42
C PHE A 76 9.64 18.24 -14.54
N VAL A 77 8.36 18.37 -14.17
CA VAL A 77 7.25 18.61 -15.10
C VAL A 77 7.38 19.99 -15.75
N THR A 78 7.66 21.05 -14.98
CA THR A 78 7.86 22.39 -15.56
C THR A 78 9.08 22.43 -16.47
N ALA A 79 10.21 21.84 -16.05
CA ALA A 79 11.40 21.75 -16.90
C ALA A 79 11.13 20.98 -18.20
N SER A 80 10.40 19.86 -18.13
CA SER A 80 10.08 19.05 -19.31
C SER A 80 9.12 19.76 -20.26
N VAL A 81 8.12 20.48 -19.73
CA VAL A 81 7.19 21.28 -20.54
C VAL A 81 7.91 22.44 -21.23
N ILE A 82 8.81 23.14 -20.52
CA ILE A 82 9.62 24.22 -21.11
C ILE A 82 10.58 23.68 -22.19
N TYR A 83 11.07 22.45 -22.04
CA TYR A 83 11.98 21.86 -23.03
C TYR A 83 11.28 21.37 -24.31
N LEU A 84 10.02 20.91 -24.19
CA LEU A 84 9.21 20.41 -25.31
C LEU A 84 8.51 21.52 -26.11
N LEU A 85 8.42 22.73 -25.55
CA LEU A 85 7.76 23.89 -26.14
C LEU A 85 8.78 24.81 -26.80
#